data_AF-A0AAV5N182-F1
#
_entry.id   AF-A0AAV5N182-F1
#
_cell.length_a   1.000
_cell.length_b   1.000
_cell.length_c   1.000
_cell.angle_alpha   90.00
_cell.angle_beta   90.00
_cell.angle_gamma   90.00
#
_symmetry.space_group_name_H-M   'P 1'
#
loop_
_entity.id
_entity.type
_entity.pdbx_description
1 polymer ?
#
loop_
_entity_poly.entity_id
_entity_poly.type
_entity_poly.pdbx_seq_one_letter_code
_entity_poly.pdbx_strand_id
1 'polypeptide(L)'
;MGNKILVGVGYCSKDDEARFEEDDAWRMRVFAQLTPYVSVERLHADSPLPLSEPKRLCGCILFADASCARDSLTAMLRCQMPWLPVEENAHLLHDDALRENFVERVFALYELNELWRRGLTRGGLIAFHSRYKLVLLAHSQPAYRELGPFVAGIDAWRDLTAFAVEYRRRLMSLLSQRATRANHTNVLMHVQGYFRRYLSSPQRQELADEIARYRQGELPLAEPIAHLKRYLNEYPDAYLSQQRYFVSYSQEMFLRYGG
;
A
#
# COMPACT_ATOMS: atom_id res chain seq x y z
N MET A 1 0.52 24.05 -4.95
CA MET A 1 1.25 23.33 -3.89
C MET A 1 0.70 21.91 -3.85
N GLY A 2 1.46 20.91 -4.31
CA GLY A 2 1.01 19.53 -4.39
C GLY A 2 0.69 18.96 -2.99
N ASN A 3 -0.39 18.18 -2.88
CA ASN A 3 -0.75 17.49 -1.66
C ASN A 3 0.29 16.37 -1.41
N LYS A 4 1.24 16.62 -0.51
CA LYS A 4 2.22 15.60 -0.10
C LYS A 4 1.55 14.55 0.78
N ILE A 5 1.97 13.29 0.66
CA ILE A 5 1.62 12.22 1.58
C ILE A 5 2.25 12.52 2.93
N LEU A 6 1.43 12.65 3.97
CA LEU A 6 1.92 12.88 5.32
C LEU A 6 2.22 11.55 6.02
N VAL A 7 3.47 11.38 6.45
CA VAL A 7 3.92 10.25 7.27
C VAL A 7 4.44 10.80 8.59
N GLY A 8 3.93 10.24 9.69
CA GLY A 8 4.35 10.61 11.03
C GLY A 8 5.64 9.89 11.42
N VAL A 9 6.49 10.55 12.18
CA VAL A 9 7.64 9.92 12.84
C VAL A 9 7.51 10.16 14.34
N GLY A 10 7.49 9.08 15.11
CA GLY A 10 7.42 9.12 16.57
C GLY A 10 8.68 8.56 17.21
N TYR A 11 9.05 9.10 18.36
CA TYR A 11 10.19 8.67 19.17
C TYR A 11 9.73 8.23 20.55
N CYS A 12 10.43 7.25 21.11
CA CYS A 12 10.09 6.71 22.42
C CYS A 12 10.89 7.36 23.56
N SER A 13 12.00 8.04 23.24
CA SER A 13 12.79 8.85 24.19
C SER A 13 13.32 10.14 23.59
N LYS A 14 13.68 11.11 24.45
CA LYS A 14 14.39 12.35 24.03
C LYS A 14 15.80 12.09 23.52
N ASP A 15 16.42 10.97 23.91
CA ASP A 15 17.74 10.57 23.44
C ASP A 15 17.67 9.96 22.01
N ASP A 16 16.57 9.27 21.69
CA ASP A 16 16.26 8.82 20.32
C ASP A 16 15.93 10.00 19.39
N GLU A 17 15.32 11.04 19.95
CA GLU A 17 15.05 12.31 19.25
C GLU A 17 16.35 13.01 18.82
N ALA A 18 17.36 13.07 19.70
CA ALA A 18 18.65 13.69 19.40
C ALA A 18 19.52 12.89 18.40
N ARG A 19 19.47 11.56 18.43
CA ARG A 19 20.18 10.69 17.46
C ARG A 19 19.65 10.81 16.04
N PHE A 20 18.41 11.26 15.87
CA PHE A 20 17.73 11.32 14.58
C PHE A 20 17.96 12.63 13.82
N GLU A 21 18.31 13.73 14.50
CA GLU A 21 18.52 15.03 13.85
C GLU A 21 19.69 15.06 12.86
N GLU A 22 20.57 14.07 12.88
CA GLU A 22 21.76 14.00 12.01
C GLU A 22 21.62 13.11 10.77
N ASP A 23 20.62 12.20 10.69
CA ASP A 23 20.57 11.18 9.62
C ASP A 23 19.21 11.07 8.91
N ASP A 24 18.93 12.00 7.99
CA ASP A 24 17.78 11.91 7.06
C ASP A 24 17.92 10.75 6.03
N ALA A 25 19.03 9.98 6.06
CA ALA A 25 19.25 8.90 5.10
C ALA A 25 18.25 7.76 5.27
N TRP A 26 17.68 7.54 6.46
CA TRP A 26 16.60 6.54 6.61
C TRP A 26 15.41 6.91 5.71
N ARG A 27 15.05 8.20 5.60
CA ARG A 27 13.94 8.67 4.76
C ARG A 27 14.25 8.40 3.30
N MET A 28 15.50 8.63 2.90
CA MET A 28 15.99 8.28 1.56
C MET A 28 16.09 6.76 1.33
N ARG A 29 16.20 5.93 2.38
CA ARG A 29 16.16 4.46 2.24
C ARG A 29 14.74 3.92 2.16
N VAL A 30 13.82 4.46 2.97
CA VAL A 30 12.41 4.03 3.04
C VAL A 30 11.59 4.59 1.88
N PHE A 31 11.77 5.87 1.61
CA PHE A 31 10.99 6.63 0.63
C PHE A 31 11.83 7.11 -0.56
N ALA A 32 13.03 6.58 -0.79
CA ALA A 32 13.99 6.95 -1.84
C ALA A 32 13.47 7.86 -2.97
N GLN A 33 12.66 7.29 -3.86
CA GLN A 33 12.16 7.95 -5.08
C GLN A 33 10.87 8.77 -4.85
N LEU A 34 10.35 8.71 -3.62
CA LEU A 34 9.09 9.29 -3.16
C LEU A 34 9.30 10.49 -2.23
N THR A 35 10.54 10.76 -1.80
CA THR A 35 10.91 11.90 -0.95
C THR A 35 10.29 13.24 -1.38
N PRO A 36 10.18 13.59 -2.68
CA PRO A 36 9.52 14.83 -3.11
C PRO A 36 8.03 14.90 -2.74
N TYR A 37 7.38 13.74 -2.61
CA TYR A 37 5.93 13.58 -2.44
C TYR A 37 5.54 13.18 -1.02
N VAL A 38 6.51 12.81 -0.18
CA VAL A 38 6.29 12.48 1.23
C VAL A 38 6.71 13.66 2.10
N SER A 39 5.77 14.18 2.88
CA SER A 39 6.04 15.06 4.01
C SER A 39 6.16 14.21 5.27
N VAL A 40 7.21 14.43 6.03
CA VAL A 40 7.41 13.79 7.34
C VAL A 40 7.09 14.81 8.43
N GLU A 41 6.28 14.43 9.40
CA GLU A 41 5.93 15.26 10.57
C GLU A 41 6.21 14.52 11.86
N ARG A 42 6.72 15.23 12.87
CA ARG A 42 7.01 14.66 14.18
C ARG A 42 5.70 14.44 14.95
N LEU A 43 5.55 13.26 15.54
CA LEU A 43 4.44 12.92 16.42
C LEU A 43 4.95 12.76 17.84
N HIS A 44 4.43 13.59 18.75
CA HIS A 44 4.71 13.48 20.18
C HIS A 44 3.55 12.78 20.89
N ALA A 45 3.85 11.94 21.88
CA ALA A 45 2.83 11.25 22.69
C ALA A 45 1.89 12.23 23.43
N ASP A 46 2.43 13.40 23.82
CA ASP A 46 1.71 14.44 24.57
C ASP A 46 1.07 15.51 23.67
N SER A 47 1.40 15.53 22.38
CA SER A 47 0.71 16.41 21.44
C SER A 47 -0.64 15.79 21.09
N PRO A 48 -1.71 16.59 20.98
CA PRO A 48 -2.89 16.10 20.30
C PRO A 48 -2.40 15.61 18.93
N LEU A 49 -2.58 14.30 18.65
CA LEU A 49 -2.50 13.79 17.29
C LEU A 49 -3.24 14.79 16.39
N PRO A 50 -2.90 14.93 15.09
CA PRO A 50 -3.65 15.79 14.17
C PRO A 50 -5.10 15.27 14.00
N LEU A 51 -5.89 15.44 15.06
CA LEU A 51 -7.28 15.04 15.30
C LEU A 51 -8.21 16.07 14.67
N SER A 52 -7.68 17.25 14.34
CA SER A 52 -8.37 18.22 13.50
C SER A 52 -8.59 17.68 12.08
N GLU A 53 -7.67 16.85 11.55
CA GLU A 53 -7.82 16.17 10.25
C GLU A 53 -7.16 14.77 10.21
N PRO A 54 -7.74 13.74 10.86
CA PRO A 54 -7.22 12.36 10.86
C PRO A 54 -7.18 11.70 9.47
N LYS A 55 -7.63 12.41 8.42
CA LYS A 55 -7.57 11.99 7.02
C LYS A 55 -6.27 12.41 6.32
N ARG A 56 -5.37 13.17 6.96
CA ARG A 56 -4.09 13.54 6.34
C ARG A 56 -2.97 12.54 6.61
N LEU A 57 -2.91 11.98 7.81
CA LEU A 57 -1.88 11.02 8.20
C LEU A 57 -2.09 9.68 7.47
N CYS A 58 -1.07 9.24 6.73
CA CYS A 58 -1.14 8.05 5.87
C CYS A 58 -0.22 6.91 6.34
N GLY A 59 0.69 7.17 7.28
CA GLY A 59 1.50 6.16 7.93
C GLY A 59 2.25 6.74 9.11
N CYS A 60 2.85 5.87 9.92
CA CYS A 60 3.73 6.26 11.01
C CYS A 60 4.91 5.30 11.12
N ILE A 61 6.09 5.85 11.34
CA ILE A 61 7.29 5.10 11.66
C ILE A 61 7.68 5.43 13.09
N LEU A 62 7.86 4.41 13.91
CA LEU A 62 8.24 4.53 15.31
C LEU A 62 9.69 4.15 15.49
N PHE A 63 10.44 5.02 16.18
CA PHE A 63 11.83 4.81 16.54
C PHE A 63 11.85 4.51 18.04
N ALA A 64 11.99 3.22 18.36
CA ALA A 64 12.04 2.71 19.73
C ALA A 64 13.36 1.96 19.95
N ASP A 65 13.99 2.16 21.10
CA ASP A 65 15.07 1.28 21.57
C ASP A 65 14.46 0.04 22.28
N ALA A 66 15.18 -1.07 22.31
CA ALA A 66 14.69 -2.37 22.83
C ALA A 66 14.30 -2.34 24.33
N SER A 67 14.72 -1.30 25.05
CA SER A 67 14.42 -1.03 26.46
C SER A 67 13.11 -0.24 26.66
N CYS A 68 12.56 0.38 25.61
CA CYS A 68 11.30 1.11 25.66
C CYS A 68 10.13 0.15 25.55
N ALA A 69 9.65 -0.29 26.72
CA ALA A 69 8.52 -1.20 26.81
C ALA A 69 7.25 -0.56 26.21
N ARG A 70 6.84 -0.99 25.01
CA ARG A 70 5.48 -0.86 24.44
C ARG A 70 4.84 0.50 24.73
N ASP A 71 5.33 1.52 24.04
CA ASP A 71 5.05 2.92 24.27
C ASP A 71 3.57 3.32 24.21
N SER A 72 3.22 4.29 25.06
CA SER A 72 1.93 5.00 25.09
C SER A 72 1.48 5.47 23.69
N LEU A 73 2.43 5.85 22.83
CA LEU A 73 2.17 6.28 21.44
C LEU A 73 1.66 5.13 20.56
N THR A 74 2.29 3.95 20.60
CA THR A 74 1.84 2.78 19.82
C THR A 74 0.45 2.34 20.26
N ALA A 75 0.21 2.32 21.58
CA ALA A 75 -1.10 1.99 22.14
C ALA A 75 -2.16 3.03 21.75
N MET A 76 -1.83 4.32 21.81
CA MET A 76 -2.70 5.42 21.38
C MET A 76 -3.04 5.31 19.89
N LEU A 77 -2.05 5.12 19.02
CA LEU A 77 -2.25 4.98 17.57
C LEU A 77 -3.14 3.78 17.24
N ARG A 78 -2.92 2.63 17.89
CA ARG A 78 -3.76 1.44 17.70
C ARG A 78 -5.19 1.62 18.20
N CYS A 79 -5.38 2.39 19.28
CA CYS A 79 -6.70 2.67 19.85
C CYS A 79 -7.48 3.68 18.99
N GLN A 80 -6.85 4.78 18.59
CA GLN A 80 -7.51 5.90 17.90
C GLN A 80 -7.53 5.73 16.37
N MET A 81 -6.52 5.06 15.82
CA MET A 81 -6.32 4.89 14.37
C MET A 81 -5.89 3.45 14.01
N PRO A 82 -6.72 2.42 14.28
CA PRO A 82 -6.39 1.03 13.99
C PRO A 82 -6.15 0.72 12.50
N TRP A 83 -6.50 1.64 11.60
CA TRP A 83 -6.26 1.54 10.16
C TRP A 83 -4.92 2.14 9.72
N LEU A 84 -4.21 2.86 10.59
CA LEU A 84 -2.98 3.54 10.22
C LEU A 84 -1.84 2.50 10.07
N PRO A 85 -1.08 2.53 8.97
CA PRO A 85 0.14 1.74 8.85
C PRO A 85 1.17 2.24 9.86
N VAL A 86 1.56 1.39 10.81
CA VAL A 86 2.56 1.70 11.83
C VAL A 86 3.65 0.64 11.76
N GLU A 87 4.91 1.07 11.69
CA GLU A 87 6.07 0.19 11.62
C GLU A 87 7.22 0.72 12.48
N GLU A 88 8.05 -0.19 13.00
CA GLU A 88 9.19 0.14 13.84
C GLU A 88 10.47 0.19 12.99
N ASN A 89 11.25 1.27 13.14
CA ASN A 89 12.33 1.63 12.22
C ASN A 89 13.36 0.52 11.97
N ALA A 90 13.74 -0.23 13.00
CA ALA A 90 14.72 -1.32 12.87
C ALA A 90 14.29 -2.37 11.85
N HIS A 91 12.99 -2.68 11.76
CA HIS A 91 12.51 -3.71 10.85
C HIS A 91 12.40 -3.17 9.40
N LEU A 92 11.94 -1.93 9.21
CA LEU A 92 11.78 -1.32 7.89
C LEU A 92 13.11 -1.10 7.15
N LEU A 93 14.19 -0.85 7.89
CA LEU A 93 15.50 -0.59 7.32
C LEU A 93 16.21 -1.86 6.82
N HIS A 94 15.82 -3.03 7.31
CA HIS A 94 16.53 -4.29 7.02
C HIS A 94 15.68 -5.31 6.23
N ASP A 95 14.34 -5.18 6.23
CA ASP A 95 13.43 -6.07 5.50
C ASP A 95 12.78 -5.33 4.33
N ASP A 96 13.25 -5.60 3.11
CA ASP A 96 12.71 -4.99 1.88
C ASP A 96 11.23 -5.34 1.66
N ALA A 97 10.79 -6.56 2.01
CA ALA A 97 9.40 -6.97 1.86
C ALA A 97 8.48 -6.25 2.85
N LEU A 98 8.96 -5.99 4.07
CA LEU A 98 8.25 -5.15 5.03
C LEU A 98 8.14 -3.70 4.54
N ARG A 99 9.25 -3.15 4.03
CA ARG A 99 9.30 -1.80 3.48
C ARG A 99 8.33 -1.62 2.32
N GLU A 100 8.33 -2.55 1.36
CA GLU A 100 7.40 -2.54 0.24
C GLU A 100 5.94 -2.59 0.70
N ASN A 101 5.60 -3.48 1.65
CA ASN A 101 4.24 -3.54 2.19
C ASN A 101 3.83 -2.27 2.93
N PHE A 102 4.74 -1.67 3.69
CA PHE A 102 4.48 -0.41 4.38
C PHE A 102 4.20 0.72 3.38
N VAL A 103 5.06 0.89 2.38
CA VAL A 103 4.88 1.88 1.31
C VAL A 103 3.54 1.64 0.60
N GLU A 104 3.23 0.41 0.22
CA GLU A 104 1.94 0.10 -0.40
C GLU A 104 0.74 0.52 0.45
N ARG A 105 0.74 0.19 1.75
CA ARG A 105 -0.35 0.56 2.67
C ARG A 105 -0.49 2.08 2.81
N VAL A 106 0.63 2.80 2.93
CA VAL A 106 0.65 4.26 3.00
C VAL A 106 -0.02 4.88 1.77
N PHE A 107 0.27 4.34 0.59
CA PHE A 107 -0.28 4.83 -0.67
C PHE A 107 -1.75 4.49 -0.84
N ALA A 108 -2.15 3.25 -0.52
CA ALA A 108 -3.54 2.84 -0.54
C ALA A 108 -4.40 3.73 0.39
N LEU A 109 -3.87 4.06 1.58
CA LEU A 109 -4.55 4.96 2.51
C LEU A 109 -4.60 6.40 1.97
N TYR A 110 -3.49 6.91 1.41
CA TYR A 110 -3.46 8.23 0.80
C TYR A 110 -4.49 8.38 -0.33
N GLU A 111 -4.56 7.43 -1.26
CA GLU A 111 -5.53 7.48 -2.35
C GLU A 111 -6.98 7.41 -1.87
N LEU A 112 -7.24 6.62 -0.82
CA LEU A 112 -8.56 6.56 -0.19
C LEU A 112 -8.91 7.88 0.50
N ASN A 113 -7.96 8.50 1.18
CA ASN A 113 -8.15 9.81 1.82
C ASN A 113 -8.38 10.91 0.78
N GLU A 114 -7.68 10.88 -0.35
CA GLU A 114 -7.91 11.79 -1.48
C GLU A 114 -9.31 11.62 -2.09
N LEU A 115 -9.79 10.37 -2.22
CA LEU A 115 -11.17 10.12 -2.63
C LEU A 115 -12.17 10.75 -1.65
N TRP A 116 -11.88 10.66 -0.35
CA TRP A 116 -12.71 11.30 0.66
C TRP A 116 -12.71 12.83 0.55
N ARG A 117 -11.54 13.43 0.34
CA ARG A 117 -11.36 14.88 0.24
C ARG A 117 -12.05 15.47 -0.99
N ARG A 118 -12.08 14.74 -2.10
CA ARG A 118 -12.76 15.14 -3.34
C ARG A 118 -14.28 14.98 -3.29
N GLY A 119 -14.79 14.34 -2.24
CA GLY A 119 -16.20 13.99 -2.09
C GLY A 119 -16.43 12.51 -2.34
N LEU A 120 -16.92 11.81 -1.31
CA LEU A 120 -17.24 10.39 -1.42
C LEU A 120 -18.43 10.18 -2.36
N THR A 121 -18.26 9.24 -3.29
CA THR A 121 -19.34 8.70 -4.11
C THR A 121 -19.27 7.19 -4.09
N ARG A 122 -20.41 6.51 -4.24
CA ARG A 122 -20.45 5.03 -4.32
C ARG A 122 -19.58 4.52 -5.47
N GLY A 123 -19.75 5.12 -6.65
CA GLY A 123 -18.95 4.81 -7.83
C GLY A 123 -17.46 5.02 -7.61
N GLY A 124 -17.07 6.09 -6.89
CA GLY A 124 -15.66 6.33 -6.54
C GLY A 124 -15.06 5.26 -5.64
N LEU A 125 -15.81 4.79 -4.63
CA LEU A 125 -15.37 3.71 -3.73
C LEU A 125 -15.30 2.36 -4.45
N ILE A 126 -16.29 2.05 -5.29
CA ILE A 126 -16.29 0.84 -6.12
C ILE A 126 -15.09 0.89 -7.07
N ALA A 127 -14.88 2.00 -7.78
CA ALA A 127 -13.76 2.15 -8.70
C ALA A 127 -12.42 2.03 -7.97
N PHE A 128 -12.27 2.63 -6.79
CA PHE A 128 -11.10 2.45 -5.94
C PHE A 128 -10.88 0.96 -5.63
N HIS A 129 -11.90 0.27 -5.13
CA HIS A 129 -11.82 -1.15 -4.80
C HIS A 129 -11.43 -2.00 -6.03
N SER A 130 -12.02 -1.73 -7.19
CA SER A 130 -11.72 -2.44 -8.43
C SER A 130 -10.27 -2.27 -8.89
N ARG A 131 -9.67 -1.09 -8.71
CA ARG A 131 -8.25 -0.84 -9.05
C ARG A 131 -7.26 -1.55 -8.13
N TYR A 132 -7.67 -1.86 -6.90
CA TYR A 132 -6.83 -2.55 -5.92
C TYR A 132 -7.03 -4.07 -5.92
N LYS A 133 -7.96 -4.63 -6.71
CA LYS A 133 -8.31 -6.05 -6.68
C LYS A 133 -7.10 -6.99 -6.76
N LEU A 134 -6.19 -6.79 -7.72
CA LEU A 134 -5.02 -7.67 -7.86
C LEU A 134 -4.04 -7.57 -6.68
N VAL A 135 -3.88 -6.37 -6.13
CA VAL A 135 -3.09 -6.13 -4.90
C VAL A 135 -3.73 -6.88 -3.73
N LEU A 136 -5.04 -6.71 -3.50
CA LEU A 136 -5.74 -7.37 -2.40
C LEU A 136 -5.69 -8.91 -2.52
N LEU A 137 -5.77 -9.46 -3.73
CA LEU A 137 -5.61 -10.89 -3.97
C LEU A 137 -4.19 -11.39 -3.68
N ALA A 138 -3.16 -10.59 -3.96
CA ALA A 138 -1.77 -10.91 -3.64
C ALA A 138 -1.53 -10.96 -2.12
N HIS A 139 -2.22 -10.09 -1.37
CA HIS A 139 -2.20 -10.09 0.09
C HIS A 139 -2.99 -11.27 0.67
N SER A 140 -4.26 -11.41 0.33
CA SER A 140 -5.12 -12.46 0.88
C SER A 140 -6.36 -12.71 0.04
N GLN A 141 -6.40 -13.84 -0.66
CA GLN A 141 -7.59 -14.27 -1.40
C GLN A 141 -8.80 -14.51 -0.48
N PRO A 142 -8.68 -15.16 0.70
CA PRO A 142 -9.82 -15.32 1.61
C PRO A 142 -10.39 -13.98 2.06
N ALA A 143 -9.53 -13.07 2.55
CA ALA A 143 -10.00 -11.76 3.02
C ALA A 143 -10.58 -10.90 1.88
N TYR A 144 -10.06 -11.02 0.66
CA TYR A 144 -10.65 -10.36 -0.51
C TYR A 144 -12.06 -10.90 -0.81
N ARG A 145 -12.26 -12.23 -0.71
CA ARG A 145 -13.59 -12.84 -0.89
C ARG A 145 -14.59 -12.40 0.18
N GLU A 146 -14.14 -12.15 1.40
CA GLU A 146 -14.97 -11.59 2.47
C GLU A 146 -15.28 -10.10 2.28
N LEU A 147 -14.33 -9.34 1.73
CA LEU A 147 -14.49 -7.91 1.46
C LEU A 147 -15.45 -7.65 0.28
N GLY A 148 -15.51 -8.55 -0.70
CA GLY A 148 -16.38 -8.43 -1.87
C GLY A 148 -17.87 -8.20 -1.55
N PRO A 149 -18.53 -9.07 -0.77
CA PRO A 149 -19.91 -8.89 -0.34
C PRO A 149 -20.15 -7.59 0.43
N PHE A 150 -19.19 -7.17 1.26
CA PHE A 150 -19.28 -5.90 1.97
C PHE A 150 -19.31 -4.71 0.99
N VAL A 151 -18.45 -4.71 -0.03
CA VAL A 151 -18.43 -3.66 -1.07
C VAL A 151 -19.67 -3.71 -1.95
N ALA A 152 -20.15 -4.91 -2.31
CA ALA A 152 -21.39 -5.06 -3.07
C ALA A 152 -22.63 -4.55 -2.32
N GLY A 153 -22.62 -4.62 -0.98
CA GLY A 153 -23.66 -4.08 -0.12
C GLY A 153 -23.66 -2.56 0.04
N ILE A 154 -22.80 -1.82 -0.66
CA ILE A 154 -22.66 -0.36 -0.50
C ILE A 154 -23.99 0.37 -0.66
N ASP A 155 -24.88 -0.05 -1.57
CA ASP A 155 -26.16 0.63 -1.82
C ASP A 155 -27.13 0.58 -0.64
N ALA A 156 -26.97 -0.39 0.27
CA ALA A 156 -27.77 -0.49 1.49
C ALA A 156 -27.39 0.55 2.56
N TRP A 157 -26.23 1.20 2.44
CA TRP A 157 -25.75 2.17 3.42
C TRP A 157 -26.31 3.56 3.16
N ARG A 158 -27.10 4.09 4.10
CA ARG A 158 -27.62 5.47 4.02
C ARG A 158 -26.53 6.52 4.20
N ASP A 159 -25.59 6.29 5.12
CA ASP A 159 -24.42 7.14 5.32
C ASP A 159 -23.18 6.54 4.65
N LEU A 160 -22.71 7.22 3.60
CA LEU A 160 -21.52 6.82 2.86
C LEU A 160 -20.23 7.07 3.63
N THR A 161 -20.22 8.02 4.58
CA THR A 161 -19.09 8.28 5.47
C THR A 161 -18.88 7.09 6.39
N ALA A 162 -19.94 6.62 7.07
CA ALA A 162 -19.88 5.40 7.89
C ALA A 162 -19.40 4.18 7.11
N PHE A 163 -19.89 4.00 5.87
CA PHE A 163 -19.40 2.93 4.99
C PHE A 163 -17.89 3.07 4.72
N ALA A 164 -17.42 4.27 4.38
CA ALA A 164 -16.00 4.53 4.08
C ALA A 164 -15.09 4.29 5.31
N VAL A 165 -15.55 4.62 6.53
CA VAL A 165 -14.82 4.30 7.78
C VAL A 165 -14.61 2.79 7.90
N GLU A 166 -15.67 2.00 7.76
CA GLU A 166 -15.60 0.54 7.92
C GLU A 166 -14.84 -0.11 6.76
N TYR A 167 -15.03 0.39 5.53
CA TYR A 167 -14.26 -0.04 4.36
C TYR A 167 -12.75 0.18 4.58
N ARG A 168 -12.35 1.37 5.05
CA ARG A 168 -10.94 1.69 5.35
C ARG A 168 -10.36 0.72 6.36
N ARG A 169 -11.09 0.42 7.43
CA ARG A 169 -10.64 -0.52 8.47
C ARG A 169 -10.40 -1.91 7.90
N ARG A 170 -11.34 -2.44 7.11
CA ARG A 170 -11.23 -3.77 6.48
C ARG A 170 -10.13 -3.82 5.42
N LEU A 171 -10.01 -2.77 4.61
CA LEU A 171 -8.97 -2.63 3.60
C LEU A 171 -7.57 -2.66 4.23
N MET A 172 -7.35 -1.84 5.26
CA MET A 172 -6.04 -1.76 5.93
C MET A 172 -5.71 -3.04 6.70
N SER A 173 -6.71 -3.68 7.31
CA SER A 173 -6.56 -5.00 7.93
C SER A 173 -6.25 -6.12 6.93
N LEU A 174 -6.69 -5.99 5.68
CA LEU A 174 -6.34 -6.94 4.61
C LEU A 174 -4.90 -6.69 4.17
N LEU A 175 -4.56 -5.44 3.86
CA LEU A 175 -3.22 -5.06 3.38
C LEU A 175 -2.11 -5.22 4.43
N SER A 176 -2.45 -5.30 5.72
CA SER A 176 -1.48 -5.61 6.78
C SER A 176 -1.00 -7.07 6.76
N GLN A 177 -1.70 -7.97 6.07
CA GLN A 177 -1.24 -9.35 5.86
C GLN A 177 -0.12 -9.32 4.82
N ARG A 178 1.04 -9.95 5.08
CA ARG A 178 2.13 -9.98 4.08
C ARG A 178 1.70 -10.75 2.82
N ALA A 179 1.92 -10.17 1.64
CA ALA A 179 1.72 -10.88 0.40
C ALA A 179 2.69 -12.06 0.29
N THR A 180 2.20 -13.18 -0.21
CA THR A 180 2.98 -14.43 -0.31
C THR A 180 3.33 -14.71 -1.76
N ARG A 181 4.47 -15.38 -1.98
CA ARG A 181 4.84 -15.85 -3.33
C ARG A 181 3.74 -16.68 -3.99
N ALA A 182 3.04 -17.51 -3.19
CA ALA A 182 1.92 -18.31 -3.68
C ALA A 182 0.75 -17.43 -4.18
N ASN A 183 0.36 -16.41 -3.42
CA ASN A 183 -0.70 -15.49 -3.85
C ASN A 183 -0.29 -14.65 -5.06
N HIS A 184 0.95 -14.13 -5.09
CA HIS A 184 1.48 -13.45 -6.27
C HIS A 184 1.46 -14.37 -7.50
N THR A 185 1.86 -15.63 -7.36
CA THR A 185 1.79 -16.61 -8.47
C THR A 185 0.35 -16.74 -8.99
N ASN A 186 -0.64 -16.85 -8.09
CA ASN A 186 -2.05 -16.93 -8.49
C ASN A 186 -2.52 -15.66 -9.23
N VAL A 187 -2.10 -14.49 -8.77
CA VAL A 187 -2.38 -13.22 -9.43
C VAL A 187 -1.73 -13.15 -10.81
N LEU A 188 -0.45 -13.51 -10.93
CA LEU A 188 0.28 -13.53 -12.20
C LEU A 188 -0.36 -14.47 -13.22
N MET A 189 -0.72 -15.70 -12.81
CA MET A 189 -1.44 -16.66 -13.66
C MET A 189 -2.82 -16.13 -14.07
N HIS A 190 -3.54 -15.46 -13.17
CA HIS A 190 -4.81 -14.82 -13.50
C HIS A 190 -4.64 -13.74 -14.57
N VAL A 191 -3.63 -12.88 -14.43
CA VAL A 191 -3.30 -11.84 -15.42
C VAL A 191 -2.89 -12.46 -16.76
N GLN A 192 -2.05 -13.50 -16.75
CA GLN A 192 -1.65 -14.23 -17.95
C GLN A 192 -2.87 -14.68 -18.79
N GLY A 193 -3.97 -15.03 -18.13
CA GLY A 193 -5.23 -15.41 -18.78
C GLY A 193 -5.81 -14.34 -19.71
N TYR A 194 -5.61 -13.05 -19.42
CA TYR A 194 -6.09 -11.94 -20.28
C TYR A 194 -5.39 -11.94 -21.63
N PHE A 195 -4.12 -12.37 -21.67
CA PHE A 195 -3.32 -12.37 -22.89
C PHE A 195 -3.47 -13.65 -23.72
N ARG A 196 -4.28 -14.63 -23.26
CA ARG A 196 -4.39 -15.96 -23.88
C ARG A 196 -4.69 -15.92 -25.39
N ARG A 197 -5.52 -14.97 -25.83
CA ARG A 197 -5.93 -14.83 -27.25
C ARG A 197 -4.89 -14.13 -28.13
N TYR A 198 -3.96 -13.40 -27.52
CA TYR A 198 -2.95 -12.60 -28.22
C TYR A 198 -1.61 -13.35 -28.30
N LEU A 199 -1.28 -14.15 -27.29
CA LEU A 199 -0.01 -14.86 -27.21
C LEU A 199 -0.06 -16.22 -27.93
N SER A 200 1.02 -16.53 -28.64
CA SER A 200 1.28 -17.87 -29.18
C SER A 200 1.51 -18.90 -28.07
N SER A 201 1.45 -20.20 -28.40
CA SER A 201 1.72 -21.24 -27.40
C SER A 201 3.11 -21.15 -26.77
N PRO A 202 4.20 -20.93 -27.55
CA PRO A 202 5.53 -20.72 -26.98
C PRO A 202 5.61 -19.54 -26.02
N GLN A 203 5.06 -18.37 -26.39
CA GLN A 203 5.06 -17.18 -25.52
C GLN A 203 4.28 -17.41 -24.22
N ARG A 204 3.16 -18.14 -24.27
CA ARG A 204 2.41 -18.49 -23.06
C ARG A 204 3.21 -19.42 -22.16
N GLN A 205 3.92 -20.39 -22.73
CA GLN A 205 4.73 -21.33 -21.96
C GLN A 205 5.92 -20.62 -21.32
N GLU A 206 6.61 -19.75 -22.05
CA GLU A 206 7.70 -18.93 -21.53
C GLU A 206 7.28 -18.13 -20.29
N LEU A 207 6.14 -17.42 -20.38
CA LEU A 207 5.61 -16.67 -19.24
C LEU A 207 5.17 -17.60 -18.08
N ALA A 208 4.61 -18.78 -18.37
CA ALA A 208 4.24 -19.74 -17.34
C ALA A 208 5.47 -20.28 -16.59
N ASP A 209 6.55 -20.59 -17.32
CA ASP A 209 7.81 -21.07 -16.77
C ASP A 209 8.47 -19.98 -15.91
N GLU A 210 8.45 -18.72 -16.37
CA GLU A 210 8.94 -17.57 -15.59
C GLU A 210 8.17 -17.40 -14.26
N ILE A 211 6.83 -17.51 -14.30
CA ILE A 211 5.99 -17.47 -13.10
C ILE A 211 6.32 -18.65 -12.16
N ALA A 212 6.58 -19.84 -12.71
CA ALA A 212 6.97 -21.01 -11.92
C ALA A 212 8.32 -20.82 -11.23
N ARG A 213 9.31 -20.25 -11.93
CA ARG A 213 10.63 -19.91 -11.35
C ARG A 213 10.52 -18.85 -10.26
N TYR A 214 9.69 -17.83 -10.45
CA TYR A 214 9.36 -16.87 -9.39
C TYR A 214 8.76 -17.57 -8.15
N ARG A 215 7.79 -18.48 -8.36
CA ARG A 215 7.17 -19.24 -7.26
C ARG A 215 8.20 -20.04 -6.46
N GLN A 216 9.20 -20.60 -7.14
CA GLN A 216 10.25 -21.43 -6.54
C GLN A 216 11.34 -20.64 -5.81
N GLY A 217 11.41 -19.31 -5.97
CA GLY A 217 12.46 -18.52 -5.34
C GLY A 217 13.54 -18.02 -6.29
N GLU A 218 13.57 -18.51 -7.52
CA GLU A 218 14.71 -18.33 -8.43
C GLU A 218 14.79 -16.96 -9.08
N LEU A 219 13.64 -16.27 -9.19
CA LEU A 219 13.53 -14.94 -9.78
C LEU A 219 12.81 -13.99 -8.82
N PRO A 220 13.10 -12.68 -8.88
CA PRO A 220 12.34 -11.67 -8.16
C PRO A 220 10.98 -11.44 -8.82
N LEU A 221 10.02 -10.90 -8.06
CA LEU A 221 8.66 -10.59 -8.55
C LEU A 221 8.68 -9.57 -9.70
N ALA A 222 9.69 -8.70 -9.74
CA ALA A 222 9.82 -7.65 -10.74
C ALA A 222 9.89 -8.20 -12.18
N GLU A 223 10.49 -9.37 -12.38
CA GLU A 223 10.64 -10.00 -13.71
C GLU A 223 9.26 -10.32 -14.34
N PRO A 224 8.40 -11.18 -13.72
CA PRO A 224 7.10 -11.50 -14.32
C PRO A 224 6.17 -10.28 -14.38
N ILE A 225 6.31 -9.30 -13.48
CA ILE A 225 5.58 -8.04 -13.60
C ILE A 225 6.04 -7.26 -14.83
N ALA A 226 7.35 -7.12 -15.06
CA ALA A 226 7.88 -6.41 -16.22
C ALA A 226 7.47 -7.10 -17.53
N HIS A 227 7.51 -8.43 -17.59
CA HIS A 227 7.02 -9.20 -18.73
C HIS A 227 5.54 -8.93 -19.02
N LEU A 228 4.67 -9.05 -18.00
CA LEU A 228 3.23 -8.75 -18.15
C LEU A 228 2.97 -7.29 -18.54
N LYS A 229 3.77 -6.33 -18.05
CA LYS A 229 3.68 -4.92 -18.46
C LYS A 229 4.00 -4.72 -19.93
N ARG A 230 4.99 -5.44 -20.48
CA ARG A 230 5.28 -5.40 -21.93
C ARG A 230 4.08 -5.89 -22.73
N TYR A 231 3.45 -7.01 -22.33
CA TYR A 231 2.23 -7.49 -22.98
C TYR A 231 1.04 -6.54 -22.82
N LEU A 232 0.89 -5.88 -21.66
CA LEU A 232 -0.15 -4.88 -21.46
C LEU A 232 0.04 -3.65 -22.35
N ASN A 233 1.29 -3.25 -22.62
CA ASN A 233 1.57 -2.15 -23.54
C ASN A 233 1.29 -2.52 -25.01
N GLU A 234 1.57 -3.76 -25.40
CA GLU A 234 1.32 -4.27 -26.75
C GLU A 234 -0.17 -4.59 -26.99
N TYR A 235 -0.84 -5.12 -25.96
CA TYR A 235 -2.25 -5.50 -25.97
C TYR A 235 -2.98 -4.82 -24.80
N PRO A 236 -3.33 -3.52 -24.94
CA PRO A 236 -3.99 -2.78 -23.86
C PRO A 236 -5.33 -3.40 -23.45
N ASP A 237 -5.51 -3.61 -22.15
CA ASP A 237 -6.76 -4.04 -21.54
C ASP A 237 -7.23 -2.98 -20.54
N ALA A 238 -8.44 -2.46 -20.74
CA ALA A 238 -8.96 -1.33 -19.97
C ALA A 238 -9.08 -1.61 -18.47
N TYR A 239 -9.26 -2.88 -18.08
CA TYR A 239 -9.34 -3.27 -16.68
C TYR A 239 -7.95 -3.41 -16.05
N LEU A 240 -7.02 -4.11 -16.73
CA LEU A 240 -5.64 -4.31 -16.25
C LEU A 240 -4.85 -3.00 -16.19
N SER A 241 -5.06 -2.09 -17.14
CA SER A 241 -4.40 -0.78 -17.15
C SER A 241 -4.75 0.10 -15.94
N GLN A 242 -5.83 -0.19 -15.23
CA GLN A 242 -6.22 0.53 -14.02
C GLN A 242 -5.72 -0.15 -12.73
N GLN A 243 -5.14 -1.35 -12.81
CA GLN A 243 -4.74 -2.12 -11.64
C GLN A 243 -3.47 -1.56 -11.01
N ARG A 244 -3.53 -1.30 -9.71
CA ARG A 244 -2.38 -0.84 -8.91
C ARG A 244 -1.25 -1.88 -8.82
N TYR A 245 -1.53 -3.13 -9.14
CA TYR A 245 -0.56 -4.22 -9.09
C TYR A 245 0.64 -4.05 -10.06
N PHE A 246 0.47 -3.35 -11.19
CA PHE A 246 1.55 -3.09 -12.15
C PHE A 246 2.33 -1.79 -11.87
N VAL A 247 1.93 -1.08 -10.83
CA VAL A 247 2.50 0.20 -10.46
C VAL A 247 3.70 -0.06 -9.58
N SER A 248 4.88 0.31 -10.08
CA SER A 248 5.98 0.60 -9.19
C SER A 248 5.66 1.96 -8.57
N TYR A 249 5.41 2.00 -7.25
CA TYR A 249 5.00 3.22 -6.56
C TYR A 249 5.96 4.40 -6.79
N SER A 250 7.21 4.12 -7.17
CA SER A 250 8.18 5.14 -7.55
C SER A 250 7.98 5.81 -8.92
N GLN A 251 7.51 5.09 -9.95
CA GLN A 251 7.34 5.65 -11.30
C GLN A 251 6.04 6.46 -11.44
N GLU A 252 4.94 6.05 -10.81
CA GLU A 252 3.65 6.70 -11.02
C GLU A 252 3.50 8.02 -10.24
N MET A 253 4.21 8.17 -9.12
CA MET A 253 4.24 9.47 -8.42
C MET A 253 4.90 10.57 -9.24
N PHE A 254 5.97 10.24 -9.96
CA PHE A 254 6.60 11.17 -10.90
C PHE A 254 5.59 11.65 -11.95
N LEU A 255 4.83 10.73 -12.54
CA LEU A 255 3.86 11.08 -13.60
C LEU A 255 2.62 11.83 -13.10
N ARG A 256 2.17 11.59 -11.86
CA ARG A 256 0.96 12.21 -11.31
C ARG A 256 1.18 13.50 -10.52
N TYR A 257 2.38 13.68 -9.95
CA TYR A 257 2.67 14.79 -9.03
C TYR A 257 3.99 15.50 -9.35
N GLY A 258 4.78 15.02 -10.31
CA GLY A 258 6.05 15.60 -10.74
C GLY A 258 5.94 16.61 -11.89
N GLY A 259 4.73 17.15 -12.13
CA GLY A 259 4.45 18.22 -13.11
C GLY A 259 3.88 19.46 -12.45
#